data_AF-A0AAX4PM93-F1
#
_entry.id   AF-A0AAX4PM93-F1
#
_cell.length_a   1.000
_cell.length_b   1.000
_cell.length_c   1.000
_cell.angle_alpha   90.00
_cell.angle_beta   90.00
_cell.angle_gamma   90.00
#
_symmetry.space_group_name_H-M   'P 1'
#
loop_
_entity.id
_entity.type
_entity.pdbx_description
1 polymer ?
#
loop_
_entity_poly.entity_id
_entity_poly.type
_entity_poly.pdbx_seq_one_letter_code
_entity_poly.pdbx_strand_id
1 'polypeptide(L)'
;MTRGAGEPSAKRAKVDETDEKEEEDPLVRRREEVVRLFERARAKGKDNAIAREKEKLLTLCAKLEAKNEKLLGRLLPELWQKIVDEYLHQNDLIALAMTCRFFREKQKVLGKKLETNLKENLLLELRASGKVAPHTLGWFQWVCDTFEILPGFKWGSEWVEGAVYEGSLVDYAVFQGSVEILRWLMEEKGWEPNIFTGWYAGMGGSVAVLEYLFGRGYKFAKAACDGAGKEGHLEALKFLRGLDPPCPWSEWTCTSAAGGGRLDVLKWARSQDPPCPWSDLTCASAAEGGHLEVLKWARSQDPPCPWIRSGCRGTASGSGHQHIVKWIDQQEDESDVEYSDGEYSDRSYDSYGDDYF
;
A
#
# COMPACT_ATOMS: atom_id res chain seq x y z
N MET A 1 60.18 -6.34 8.69
CA MET A 1 59.38 -5.37 7.91
C MET A 1 58.06 -6.07 7.57
N THR A 2 56.98 -5.98 8.35
CA THR A 2 55.89 -4.95 8.31
C THR A 2 55.50 -4.58 6.87
N ARG A 3 54.26 -4.50 6.40
CA ARG A 3 52.84 -4.45 6.86
C ARG A 3 52.03 -4.49 5.53
N GLY A 4 50.73 -4.78 5.43
CA GLY A 4 49.66 -5.01 6.39
C GLY A 4 48.38 -5.38 5.63
N ALA A 5 47.60 -6.27 6.21
CA ALA A 5 46.20 -6.48 5.86
C ALA A 5 45.36 -5.52 6.72
N GLY A 6 44.44 -4.80 6.08
CA GLY A 6 43.52 -3.87 6.73
C GLY A 6 42.48 -4.60 7.58
N GLU A 7 42.21 -4.04 8.75
CA GLU A 7 41.29 -4.51 9.79
C GLU A 7 39.81 -4.51 9.35
N PRO A 8 38.98 -5.43 9.87
CA PRO A 8 37.56 -5.19 10.06
C PRO A 8 37.33 -4.63 11.48
N SER A 9 37.04 -3.33 11.59
CA SER A 9 36.68 -2.70 12.87
C SER A 9 35.21 -2.25 12.85
N ALA A 10 34.35 -3.11 13.38
CA ALA A 10 33.15 -2.69 14.07
C ALA A 10 33.09 -3.52 15.36
N LYS A 11 33.74 -3.02 16.41
CA LYS A 11 33.70 -3.62 17.74
C LYS A 11 32.25 -3.58 18.23
N ARG A 12 31.58 -4.73 18.18
CA ARG A 12 30.37 -5.00 18.96
C ARG A 12 30.72 -4.66 20.42
N ALA A 13 29.99 -3.72 21.01
CA ALA A 13 30.17 -3.37 22.41
C ALA A 13 30.09 -4.67 23.24
N LYS A 14 31.12 -4.95 24.04
CA LYS A 14 31.06 -6.03 25.02
C LYS A 14 29.96 -5.67 26.00
N VAL A 15 28.85 -6.42 25.94
CA VAL A 15 27.85 -6.44 27.01
C VAL A 15 28.56 -7.06 28.21
N ASP A 16 28.61 -6.31 29.30
CA ASP A 16 29.20 -6.75 30.56
C ASP A 16 28.40 -7.97 31.07
N GLU A 17 29.08 -9.09 31.31
CA GLU A 17 28.51 -10.36 31.81
C GLU A 17 28.18 -10.26 33.31
N THR A 18 27.42 -9.24 33.70
CA THR A 18 26.65 -9.27 34.94
C THR A 18 25.19 -9.50 34.59
N ASP A 19 24.85 -10.77 34.41
CA ASP A 19 23.48 -11.30 34.35
C ASP A 19 22.74 -10.99 35.67
N GLU A 20 22.35 -9.74 35.87
CA GLU A 20 21.03 -9.49 36.44
C GLU A 20 20.07 -9.93 35.34
N LYS A 21 19.37 -11.06 35.54
CA LYS A 21 18.24 -11.44 34.69
C LYS A 21 17.34 -10.20 34.61
N GLU A 22 17.39 -9.47 33.50
CA GLU A 22 16.46 -8.37 33.26
C GLU A 22 15.06 -8.97 33.41
N GLU A 23 14.43 -8.68 34.55
CA GLU A 23 13.13 -9.21 34.86
C GLU A 23 12.18 -8.61 33.82
N GLU A 24 11.71 -9.45 32.91
CA GLU A 24 10.91 -9.07 31.76
C GLU A 24 9.79 -8.10 32.18
N ASP A 25 9.75 -6.93 31.53
CA ASP A 25 8.85 -5.83 31.90
C ASP A 25 7.42 -6.36 32.13
N PRO A 26 6.82 -6.16 33.32
CA PRO A 26 5.48 -6.67 33.62
C PRO A 26 4.41 -6.28 32.58
N LEU A 27 4.57 -5.10 31.94
CA LEU A 27 3.69 -4.67 30.86
C LEU A 27 3.89 -5.49 29.58
N VAL A 28 5.13 -5.83 29.24
CA VAL A 28 5.47 -6.69 28.10
C VAL A 28 4.92 -8.09 28.33
N ARG A 29 5.18 -8.69 29.49
CA ARG A 29 4.65 -10.01 29.85
C ARG A 29 3.13 -10.05 29.82
N ARG A 30 2.46 -9.03 30.37
CA ARG A 30 0.98 -8.96 30.37
C ARG A 30 0.43 -8.79 28.95
N ARG A 31 1.12 -8.04 28.10
CA ARG A 31 0.77 -7.88 26.69
C ARG A 31 0.86 -9.21 25.94
N GLU A 32 1.95 -9.95 26.08
CA GLU A 32 2.11 -11.25 25.43
C GLU A 32 1.02 -12.26 25.81
N GLU A 33 0.60 -12.24 27.08
CA GLU A 33 -0.54 -13.03 27.53
C GLU A 33 -1.83 -12.65 26.80
N VAL A 34 -2.10 -11.35 26.64
CA VAL A 34 -3.28 -10.84 25.91
C VAL A 34 -3.20 -11.20 24.42
N VAL A 35 -2.02 -11.15 23.79
CA VAL A 35 -1.83 -11.60 22.39
C VAL A 35 -2.20 -13.08 22.26
N ARG A 36 -1.69 -13.96 23.13
CA ARG A 36 -2.04 -15.39 23.11
C ARG A 36 -3.54 -15.62 23.33
N LEU A 37 -4.19 -14.84 24.18
CA LEU A 37 -5.64 -14.89 24.39
C LEU A 37 -6.42 -14.43 23.16
N PHE A 38 -5.93 -13.37 22.50
CA PHE A 38 -6.50 -12.86 21.26
C PHE A 38 -6.42 -13.90 20.14
N GLU A 39 -5.24 -14.48 19.89
CA GLU A 39 -5.03 -15.53 18.88
C GLU A 39 -5.94 -16.73 19.16
N ARG A 40 -6.06 -17.15 20.42
CA ARG A 40 -6.95 -18.23 20.82
C ARG A 40 -8.42 -17.90 20.63
N ALA A 41 -8.83 -16.65 20.83
CA ALA A 41 -10.19 -16.19 20.57
C ALA A 41 -10.49 -16.17 19.07
N ARG A 42 -9.53 -15.70 18.26
CA ARG A 42 -9.58 -15.68 16.80
C ARG A 42 -9.70 -17.08 16.21
N ALA A 43 -8.85 -18.01 16.64
CA ALA A 43 -8.90 -19.41 16.22
C ALA A 43 -10.24 -20.11 16.55
N LYS A 44 -11.00 -19.59 17.51
CA LYS A 44 -12.32 -20.12 17.91
C LYS A 44 -13.50 -19.35 17.32
N GLY A 45 -13.27 -18.32 16.50
CA GLY A 45 -14.33 -17.47 15.93
C GLY A 45 -15.18 -16.76 16.98
N LYS A 46 -14.59 -16.38 18.14
CA LYS A 46 -15.34 -15.77 19.25
C LYS A 46 -15.28 -14.24 19.18
N ASP A 47 -16.12 -13.62 18.35
CA ASP A 47 -16.10 -12.17 18.08
C ASP A 47 -16.07 -11.29 19.33
N ASN A 48 -16.91 -11.59 20.34
CA ASN A 48 -16.93 -10.81 21.59
C ASN A 48 -15.61 -10.94 22.40
N ALA A 49 -14.97 -12.11 22.36
CA ALA A 49 -13.69 -12.32 23.02
C ALA A 49 -12.56 -11.64 22.24
N ILE A 50 -12.61 -11.70 20.89
CA ILE A 50 -11.67 -11.01 20.00
C ILE A 50 -11.70 -9.50 20.29
N ALA A 51 -12.89 -8.89 20.31
CA ALA A 51 -13.06 -7.46 20.59
C ALA A 51 -12.51 -7.08 21.98
N ARG A 52 -12.82 -7.89 23.01
CA ARG A 52 -12.35 -7.65 24.37
C ARG A 52 -10.83 -7.73 24.52
N GLU A 53 -10.20 -8.77 23.96
CA GLU A 53 -8.74 -8.90 24.04
C GLU A 53 -8.04 -7.83 23.18
N LYS A 54 -8.62 -7.42 22.05
CA LYS A 54 -8.15 -6.30 21.24
C LYS A 54 -8.10 -5.00 22.05
N GLU A 55 -9.18 -4.64 22.74
CA GLU A 55 -9.25 -3.42 23.56
C GLU A 55 -8.16 -3.39 24.66
N LYS A 56 -7.94 -4.54 25.31
CA LYS A 56 -6.85 -4.69 26.28
C LYS A 56 -5.48 -4.53 25.63
N LEU A 57 -5.28 -5.11 24.45
CA LEU A 57 -4.02 -5.02 23.71
C LEU A 57 -3.71 -3.55 23.37
N LEU A 58 -4.69 -2.82 22.82
CA LEU A 58 -4.59 -1.39 22.53
C LEU A 58 -4.23 -0.57 23.76
N THR A 59 -4.88 -0.85 24.89
CA THR A 59 -4.60 -0.17 26.16
C THR A 59 -3.18 -0.46 26.66
N LEU A 60 -2.70 -1.70 26.52
CA LEU A 60 -1.33 -2.08 26.91
C LEU A 60 -0.28 -1.47 25.99
N CYS A 61 -0.53 -1.44 24.67
CA CYS A 61 0.31 -0.76 23.69
C CYS A 61 0.48 0.72 24.05
N ALA A 62 -0.62 1.43 24.32
CA ALA A 62 -0.57 2.84 24.70
C ALA A 62 0.25 3.08 25.98
N LYS A 63 0.18 2.17 26.96
CA LYS A 63 0.98 2.25 28.18
C LYS A 63 2.47 2.01 27.92
N LEU A 64 2.82 1.03 27.09
CA LEU A 64 4.20 0.76 26.68
C LEU A 64 4.77 1.92 25.87
N GLU A 65 3.99 2.48 24.93
CA GLU A 65 4.37 3.67 24.16
C GLU A 65 4.65 4.85 25.09
N ALA A 66 3.77 5.15 26.04
CA ALA A 66 3.97 6.24 26.99
C ALA A 66 5.21 6.02 27.88
N LYS A 67 5.54 4.76 28.20
CA LYS A 67 6.77 4.41 28.92
C LYS A 67 8.01 4.63 28.03
N ASN A 68 7.96 4.19 26.77
CA ASN A 68 9.04 4.34 25.80
C ASN A 68 9.30 5.81 25.47
N GLU A 69 8.25 6.62 25.32
CA GLU A 69 8.35 8.06 25.08
C GLU A 69 9.11 8.78 26.20
N LYS A 70 8.89 8.40 27.47
CA LYS A 70 9.67 8.95 28.60
C LYS A 70 11.15 8.59 28.53
N LEU A 71 11.49 7.41 28.04
CA LEU A 71 12.88 6.96 27.90
C LEU A 71 13.55 7.66 26.70
N LEU A 72 12.90 7.66 25.55
CA LEU A 72 13.38 8.25 24.31
C LEU A 72 13.44 9.79 24.36
N GLY A 73 12.57 10.41 25.16
CA GLY A 73 12.59 11.86 25.42
C GLY A 73 13.82 12.35 26.20
N ARG A 74 14.64 11.45 26.76
CA ARG A 74 15.91 11.80 27.43
C ARG A 74 17.05 12.06 26.44
N LEU A 75 16.88 11.66 25.18
CA LEU A 75 17.86 11.89 24.13
C LEU A 75 17.80 13.35 23.64
N LEU A 76 18.97 13.95 23.44
CA LEU A 76 19.12 15.33 22.98
C LEU A 76 18.53 15.51 21.56
N PRO A 77 17.90 16.66 21.23
CA PRO A 77 17.34 16.92 19.90
C PRO A 77 18.34 16.74 18.76
N GLU A 78 19.60 17.10 18.97
CA GLU A 78 20.68 17.00 17.98
C GLU A 78 21.03 15.54 17.65
N LEU A 79 20.84 14.62 18.60
CA LEU A 79 21.01 13.18 18.38
C LEU A 79 19.89 12.64 17.51
N TRP A 80 18.65 13.12 17.70
CA TRP A 80 17.53 12.73 16.84
C TRP A 80 17.70 13.21 15.40
N GLN A 81 18.18 14.43 15.20
CA GLN A 81 18.52 14.92 13.86
C GLN A 81 19.55 14.00 13.20
N LYS A 82 20.63 13.65 13.90
CA LYS A 82 21.65 12.73 13.38
C LYS A 82 21.09 11.35 13.08
N ILE A 83 20.28 10.78 13.97
CA ILE A 83 19.66 9.47 13.78
C ILE A 83 18.82 9.46 12.50
N VAL A 84 17.98 10.48 12.30
CA VAL A 84 17.10 10.59 11.12
C VAL A 84 17.88 10.89 9.84
N ASP A 85 18.97 11.65 9.93
CA ASP A 85 19.65 12.22 8.75
C ASP A 85 20.88 11.45 8.28
N GLU A 86 21.62 10.86 9.22
CA GLU A 86 22.97 10.32 8.98
C GLU A 86 23.08 8.81 9.23
N TYR A 87 22.28 8.26 10.15
CA TYR A 87 22.52 6.90 10.67
C TYR A 87 21.45 5.86 10.34
N LEU A 88 20.25 6.27 9.93
CA LEU A 88 19.21 5.32 9.55
C LEU A 88 19.16 5.16 8.04
N HIS A 89 19.44 3.95 7.57
CA HIS A 89 19.19 3.58 6.19
C HIS A 89 17.69 3.73 5.90
N GLN A 90 17.32 4.09 4.66
CA GLN A 90 15.92 4.36 4.29
C GLN A 90 15.00 3.16 4.59
N ASN A 91 15.52 1.94 4.50
CA ASN A 91 14.80 0.71 4.85
C ASN A 91 14.51 0.59 6.36
N ASP A 92 15.44 1.05 7.20
CA ASP A 92 15.28 1.04 8.65
C ASP A 92 14.35 2.19 9.09
N LEU A 93 14.38 3.32 8.36
CA LEU A 93 13.42 4.41 8.53
C LEU A 93 11.99 3.94 8.28
N ILE A 94 11.76 3.10 7.28
CA ILE A 94 10.43 2.54 7.00
C ILE A 94 9.98 1.64 8.15
N ALA A 95 10.85 0.73 8.62
CA ALA A 95 10.55 -0.13 9.75
C ALA A 95 10.23 0.65 11.04
N LEU A 96 11.03 1.68 11.34
CA LEU A 96 10.83 2.53 12.51
C LEU A 96 9.61 3.43 12.40
N ALA A 97 9.38 4.02 11.22
CA ALA A 97 8.19 4.80 10.99
C ALA A 97 6.94 3.91 11.14
N MET A 98 6.97 2.70 10.59
CA MET A 98 5.90 1.71 10.69
C MET A 98 5.50 1.39 12.13
N THR A 99 6.45 1.35 13.06
CA THR A 99 6.27 0.69 14.35
C THR A 99 6.46 1.59 15.57
N CYS A 100 6.99 2.81 15.40
CA CYS A 100 7.32 3.71 16.49
C CYS A 100 6.66 5.09 16.35
N ARG A 101 5.60 5.35 17.13
CA ARG A 101 4.90 6.66 17.14
C ARG A 101 5.83 7.81 17.52
N PHE A 102 6.67 7.61 18.54
CA PHE A 102 7.61 8.64 18.98
C PHE A 102 8.55 9.07 17.84
N PHE A 103 9.04 8.11 17.07
CA PHE A 103 9.90 8.38 15.92
C PHE A 103 9.18 9.21 14.84
N ARG A 104 7.93 8.85 14.51
CA ARG A 104 7.09 9.61 13.57
C ARG A 104 6.86 11.05 14.03
N GLU A 105 6.59 11.28 15.31
CA GLU A 105 6.40 12.63 15.85
C GLU A 105 7.69 13.46 15.78
N LYS A 106 8.85 12.86 16.06
CA LYS A 106 10.14 13.54 15.87
C LYS A 106 10.39 13.89 14.42
N GLN A 107 10.11 12.98 13.50
CA GLN A 107 10.16 13.22 12.07
C GLN A 107 9.29 14.41 11.63
N LYS A 108 8.04 14.50 12.12
CA LYS A 108 7.15 15.65 11.87
C LYS A 108 7.77 16.96 12.36
N VAL A 109 8.29 16.99 13.59
CA VAL A 109 8.95 18.17 14.17
C VAL A 109 10.17 18.61 13.36
N LEU A 110 10.94 17.66 12.83
CA LEU A 110 12.13 17.92 12.02
C LEU A 110 11.81 18.25 10.54
N GLY A 111 10.53 18.34 10.17
CA GLY A 111 10.11 18.61 8.79
C GLY A 111 10.34 17.45 7.82
N LYS A 112 10.66 16.24 8.32
CA LYS A 112 10.91 15.02 7.54
C LYS A 112 9.78 14.03 7.77
N LYS A 113 8.63 14.23 7.12
CA LYS A 113 7.41 13.45 7.39
C LYS A 113 7.40 12.13 6.61
N LEU A 114 7.38 11.00 7.33
CA LEU A 114 7.01 9.68 6.82
C LEU A 114 5.72 9.23 7.53
N GLU A 115 4.58 9.24 6.84
CA GLU A 115 3.33 8.65 7.34
C GLU A 115 3.34 7.14 7.05
N THR A 116 3.01 6.27 8.02
CA THR A 116 3.08 4.82 7.73
C THR A 116 1.96 4.00 8.39
N ASN A 117 0.91 3.73 7.62
CA ASN A 117 0.14 2.47 7.66
C ASN A 117 0.45 1.64 6.40
N LEU A 118 1.66 1.76 5.82
CA LEU A 118 2.01 1.24 4.49
C LEU A 118 0.98 1.63 3.41
N LYS A 119 0.61 2.92 3.38
CA LYS A 119 -0.37 3.44 2.41
C LYS A 119 0.15 3.29 0.98
N GLU A 120 -0.77 3.18 0.02
CA GLU A 120 -0.49 3.04 -1.42
C GLU A 120 0.55 4.04 -1.93
N ASN A 121 0.39 5.33 -1.64
CA ASN A 121 1.30 6.38 -2.11
C ASN A 121 2.74 6.16 -1.65
N LEU A 122 2.94 5.69 -0.41
CA LEU A 122 4.27 5.35 0.08
C LEU A 122 4.83 4.16 -0.69
N LEU A 123 4.05 3.10 -0.92
CA LEU A 123 4.51 1.93 -1.67
C LEU A 123 4.90 2.29 -3.12
N LEU A 124 4.14 3.18 -3.76
CA LEU A 124 4.44 3.73 -5.08
C LEU A 124 5.69 4.61 -5.07
N GLU A 125 5.86 5.48 -4.08
CA GLU A 125 7.07 6.29 -3.89
C GLU A 125 8.31 5.41 -3.67
N LEU A 126 8.19 4.36 -2.85
CA LEU A 126 9.27 3.40 -2.59
C LEU A 126 9.72 2.73 -3.88
N ARG A 127 8.77 2.29 -4.72
CA ARG A 127 9.05 1.73 -6.06
C ARG A 127 9.66 2.78 -6.99
N ALA A 128 9.04 3.94 -7.14
CA ALA A 128 9.42 4.99 -8.09
C ALA A 128 10.79 5.61 -7.77
N SER A 129 11.16 5.68 -6.48
CA SER A 129 12.45 6.22 -6.08
C SER A 129 13.63 5.36 -6.51
N GLY A 130 13.42 4.06 -6.81
CA GLY A 130 14.50 3.09 -7.05
C GLY A 130 15.45 2.91 -5.86
N LYS A 131 15.14 3.55 -4.71
CA LYS A 131 15.99 3.59 -3.51
C LYS A 131 15.71 2.46 -2.53
N VAL A 132 14.66 1.67 -2.77
CA VAL A 132 14.34 0.50 -1.96
C VAL A 132 14.42 -0.73 -2.85
N ALA A 133 15.56 -1.41 -2.80
CA ALA A 133 15.62 -2.81 -3.20
C ALA A 133 14.50 -3.57 -2.45
N PRO A 134 13.79 -4.51 -3.07
CA PRO A 134 12.81 -5.35 -2.38
C PRO A 134 13.38 -5.82 -1.05
N HIS A 135 12.65 -5.62 0.05
CA HIS A 135 13.16 -5.97 1.37
C HIS A 135 13.31 -7.49 1.43
N THR A 136 14.43 -7.94 1.98
CA THR A 136 14.73 -9.37 2.11
C THR A 136 13.84 -10.03 3.16
N LEU A 137 13.75 -11.36 3.12
CA LEU A 137 13.12 -12.11 4.20
C LEU A 137 13.72 -11.78 5.57
N GLY A 138 15.04 -11.58 5.64
CA GLY A 138 15.73 -11.18 6.88
C GLY A 138 15.25 -9.83 7.43
N TRP A 139 14.88 -8.88 6.56
CA TRP A 139 14.29 -7.62 7.02
C TRP A 139 12.87 -7.84 7.58
N PHE A 140 12.04 -8.64 6.91
CA PHE A 140 10.70 -8.97 7.43
C PHE A 140 10.76 -9.71 8.77
N GLN A 141 11.69 -10.64 8.92
CA GLN A 141 11.97 -11.33 10.17
C GLN A 141 12.39 -10.34 11.25
N TRP A 142 13.39 -9.49 10.97
CA TRP A 142 13.83 -8.45 11.90
C TRP A 142 12.68 -7.52 12.31
N VAL A 143 11.83 -7.09 11.38
CA VAL A 143 10.67 -6.25 11.70
C VAL A 143 9.70 -6.96 12.64
N CYS A 144 9.37 -8.22 12.35
CA CYS A 144 8.44 -8.99 13.19
C CYS A 144 9.04 -9.38 14.54
N ASP A 145 10.36 -9.52 14.65
CA ASP A 145 11.07 -9.88 15.87
C ASP A 145 11.33 -8.64 16.75
N THR A 146 11.55 -7.48 16.13
CA THR A 146 11.92 -6.24 16.82
C THR A 146 10.70 -5.43 17.24
N PHE A 147 9.62 -5.49 16.45
CA PHE A 147 8.48 -4.60 16.60
C PHE A 147 7.17 -5.33 16.79
N GLU A 148 6.25 -4.67 17.49
CA GLU A 148 4.93 -5.20 17.72
C GLU A 148 4.07 -5.09 16.45
N ILE A 149 3.57 -6.24 16.01
CA ILE A 149 2.63 -6.35 14.90
C ILE A 149 1.25 -6.65 15.48
N LEU A 150 0.29 -5.76 15.23
CA LEU A 150 -1.06 -5.92 15.76
C LEU A 150 -1.88 -6.92 14.93
N PRO A 151 -2.67 -7.77 15.58
CA PRO A 151 -3.46 -8.75 14.86
C PRO A 151 -4.77 -8.16 14.35
N GLY A 152 -5.18 -8.60 13.16
CA GLY A 152 -6.49 -8.31 12.55
C GLY A 152 -6.66 -6.94 11.92
N PHE A 153 -7.71 -6.82 11.11
CA PHE A 153 -8.11 -5.63 10.38
C PHE A 153 -9.63 -5.48 10.48
N LYS A 154 -10.14 -4.37 11.01
CA LYS A 154 -11.54 -3.96 10.85
C LYS A 154 -11.59 -2.49 10.49
N TRP A 155 -12.37 -2.19 9.46
CA TRP A 155 -12.67 -0.85 8.98
C TRP A 155 -13.27 0.06 10.05
N GLY A 156 -13.00 1.37 9.96
CA GLY A 156 -13.69 2.41 10.73
C GLY A 156 -12.83 3.12 11.79
N SER A 157 -13.47 3.68 12.80
CA SER A 157 -12.86 4.53 13.86
C SER A 157 -11.86 3.82 14.80
N GLU A 158 -11.43 2.59 14.48
CA GLU A 158 -10.60 1.73 15.33
C GLU A 158 -9.13 1.63 14.88
N TRP A 159 -8.71 2.42 13.88
CA TRP A 159 -7.32 2.48 13.44
C TRP A 159 -6.44 3.16 14.47
N VAL A 160 -5.33 2.49 14.82
CA VAL A 160 -4.25 3.15 15.54
C VAL A 160 -3.34 3.80 14.50
N GLU A 161 -3.25 5.13 14.53
CA GLU A 161 -2.40 5.86 13.60
C GLU A 161 -0.94 5.40 13.71
N GLY A 162 -0.44 4.82 12.62
CA GLY A 162 0.89 4.29 12.47
C GLY A 162 1.19 3.02 13.26
N ALA A 163 0.19 2.16 13.44
CA ALA A 163 0.43 0.77 13.81
C ALA A 163 0.59 -0.10 12.54
N VAL A 164 1.34 -1.19 12.68
CA VAL A 164 1.44 -2.22 11.64
C VAL A 164 0.52 -3.37 12.00
N TYR A 165 -0.26 -3.81 11.02
CA TYR A 165 -1.09 -5.00 11.16
C TYR A 165 -0.51 -6.15 10.35
N GLU A 166 -0.79 -7.38 10.78
CA GLU A 166 -0.38 -8.61 10.08
C GLU A 166 -0.72 -8.55 8.59
N GLY A 167 -1.94 -8.10 8.27
CA GLY A 167 -2.42 -7.95 6.89
C GLY A 167 -1.64 -6.91 6.08
N SER A 168 -1.15 -5.85 6.71
CA SER A 168 -0.35 -4.81 6.03
C SER A 168 1.01 -5.35 5.59
N LEU A 169 1.62 -6.24 6.39
CA LEU A 169 2.87 -6.90 6.01
C LEU A 169 2.66 -7.94 4.90
N VAL A 170 1.54 -8.66 4.93
CA VAL A 170 1.15 -9.56 3.82
C VAL A 170 0.96 -8.76 2.54
N ASP A 171 0.19 -7.67 2.57
CA ASP A 171 -0.04 -6.79 1.43
C ASP A 171 1.27 -6.21 0.89
N TYR A 172 2.19 -5.85 1.79
CA TYR A 172 3.49 -5.34 1.37
C TYR A 172 4.34 -6.41 0.68
N ALA A 173 4.37 -7.63 1.23
CA ALA A 173 5.05 -8.76 0.62
C ALA A 173 4.46 -9.12 -0.76
N VAL A 174 3.14 -9.01 -0.90
CA VAL A 174 2.41 -9.18 -2.16
C VAL A 174 2.81 -8.11 -3.17
N PHE A 175 2.76 -6.83 -2.77
CA PHE A 175 3.08 -5.69 -3.63
C PHE A 175 4.52 -5.72 -4.16
N GLN A 176 5.49 -6.14 -3.35
CA GLN A 176 6.88 -6.25 -3.80
C GLN A 176 7.15 -7.51 -4.66
N GLY A 177 6.21 -8.45 -4.72
CA GLY A 177 6.30 -9.62 -5.59
C GLY A 177 7.11 -10.81 -5.03
N SER A 178 7.34 -10.89 -3.70
CA SER A 178 8.19 -11.94 -3.10
C SER A 178 7.38 -13.13 -2.58
N VAL A 179 7.36 -14.22 -3.34
CA VAL A 179 6.71 -15.48 -2.93
C VAL A 179 7.40 -16.13 -1.72
N GLU A 180 8.70 -15.95 -1.56
CA GLU A 180 9.46 -16.43 -0.39
C GLU A 180 8.94 -15.83 0.91
N ILE A 181 8.76 -14.51 0.93
CA ILE A 181 8.25 -13.79 2.11
C ILE A 181 6.79 -14.13 2.36
N LEU A 182 5.98 -14.28 1.31
CA LEU A 182 4.59 -14.71 1.45
C LEU A 182 4.45 -16.12 2.01
N ARG A 183 5.34 -17.05 1.63
CA ARG A 183 5.39 -18.38 2.25
C ARG A 183 5.68 -18.27 3.74
N TRP A 184 6.70 -17.52 4.11
CA TRP A 184 7.03 -17.32 5.53
C TRP A 184 5.86 -16.70 6.33
N LEU A 185 5.27 -15.62 5.83
CA LEU A 185 4.14 -14.94 6.50
C LEU A 185 2.88 -15.82 6.60
N MET A 186 2.52 -16.52 5.52
CA MET A 186 1.26 -17.26 5.47
C MET A 186 1.37 -18.69 6.04
N GLU A 187 2.52 -19.33 5.91
CA GLU A 187 2.70 -20.74 6.32
C GLU A 187 3.32 -20.85 7.72
N GLU A 188 4.34 -20.06 8.03
CA GLU A 188 5.00 -20.12 9.34
C GLU A 188 4.31 -19.25 10.38
N LYS A 189 3.96 -18.01 10.02
CA LYS A 189 3.24 -17.10 10.93
C LYS A 189 1.71 -17.31 10.92
N GLY A 190 1.17 -17.96 9.89
CA GLY A 190 -0.27 -18.22 9.76
C GLY A 190 -1.09 -16.96 9.49
N TRP A 191 -0.47 -15.91 8.93
CA TRP A 191 -1.16 -14.66 8.64
C TRP A 191 -1.92 -14.74 7.31
N GLU A 192 -3.17 -14.28 7.33
CA GLU A 192 -4.06 -14.40 6.19
C GLU A 192 -4.09 -13.12 5.35
N PRO A 193 -4.18 -13.25 4.01
CA PRO A 193 -4.53 -12.16 3.12
C PRO A 193 -5.83 -11.48 3.55
N ASN A 194 -5.91 -10.18 3.31
CA ASN A 194 -7.12 -9.40 3.55
C ASN A 194 -7.85 -9.09 2.22
N ILE A 195 -8.90 -8.27 2.31
CA ILE A 195 -9.72 -7.89 1.16
C ILE A 195 -9.00 -7.02 0.12
N PHE A 196 -7.95 -6.28 0.52
CA PHE A 196 -7.13 -5.43 -0.36
C PHE A 196 -5.95 -6.17 -0.98
N THR A 197 -5.62 -7.37 -0.48
CA THR A 197 -4.48 -8.13 -0.98
C THR A 197 -4.54 -8.32 -2.51
N GLY A 198 -5.73 -8.47 -3.09
CA GLY A 198 -5.92 -8.52 -4.53
C GLY A 198 -5.49 -7.25 -5.26
N TRP A 199 -5.86 -6.06 -4.74
CA TRP A 199 -5.43 -4.77 -5.29
C TRP A 199 -3.90 -4.64 -5.28
N TYR A 200 -3.26 -4.95 -4.15
CA TYR A 200 -1.80 -4.92 -4.02
C TYR A 200 -1.11 -5.94 -4.91
N ALA A 201 -1.70 -7.12 -5.13
CA ALA A 201 -1.16 -8.12 -6.04
C ALA A 201 -1.20 -7.64 -7.49
N GLY A 202 -2.31 -7.02 -7.88
CA GLY A 202 -2.47 -6.36 -9.17
C GLY A 202 -1.43 -5.26 -9.39
N MET A 203 -1.34 -4.31 -8.47
CA MET A 203 -0.33 -3.25 -8.49
C MET A 203 1.11 -3.79 -8.45
N GLY A 204 1.33 -4.91 -7.77
CA GLY A 204 2.61 -5.62 -7.70
C GLY A 204 3.05 -6.20 -9.03
N GLY A 205 2.09 -6.68 -9.84
CA GLY A 205 2.34 -7.22 -11.17
C GLY A 205 3.04 -8.58 -11.23
N SER A 206 3.42 -9.14 -10.07
CA SER A 206 4.12 -10.41 -10.01
C SER A 206 3.16 -11.57 -10.25
N VAL A 207 3.21 -12.16 -11.46
CA VAL A 207 2.43 -13.35 -11.82
C VAL A 207 2.69 -14.49 -10.84
N ALA A 208 3.93 -14.68 -10.38
CA ALA A 208 4.26 -15.72 -9.41
C ALA A 208 3.53 -15.53 -8.05
N VAL A 209 3.33 -14.30 -7.61
CA VAL A 209 2.53 -14.01 -6.40
C VAL A 209 1.05 -14.28 -6.66
N LEU A 210 0.53 -13.89 -7.83
CA LEU A 210 -0.86 -14.15 -8.21
C LEU A 210 -1.14 -15.67 -8.28
N GLU A 211 -0.24 -16.44 -8.89
CA GLU A 211 -0.28 -17.90 -8.93
C GLU A 211 -0.26 -18.51 -7.52
N TYR A 212 0.65 -18.03 -6.66
CA TYR A 212 0.77 -18.52 -5.30
C TYR A 212 -0.51 -18.26 -4.49
N LEU A 213 -1.08 -17.05 -4.56
CA LEU A 213 -2.33 -16.71 -3.87
C LEU A 213 -3.51 -17.52 -4.44
N PHE A 214 -3.64 -17.61 -5.76
CA PHE A 214 -4.70 -18.39 -6.43
C PHE A 214 -4.64 -19.87 -6.05
N GLY A 215 -3.44 -20.47 -6.05
CA GLY A 215 -3.23 -21.86 -5.68
C GLY A 215 -3.61 -22.19 -4.23
N ARG A 216 -3.72 -21.17 -3.37
CA ARG A 216 -4.22 -21.29 -1.99
C ARG A 216 -5.71 -20.97 -1.84
N GLY A 217 -6.42 -20.79 -2.96
CA GLY A 217 -7.85 -20.50 -2.97
C GLY A 217 -8.19 -19.03 -2.72
N TYR A 218 -7.23 -18.11 -2.82
CA TYR A 218 -7.53 -16.67 -2.77
C TYR A 218 -8.37 -16.28 -3.99
N LYS A 219 -9.49 -15.59 -3.74
CA LYS A 219 -10.42 -15.16 -4.78
C LYS A 219 -10.18 -13.71 -5.12
N PHE A 220 -9.67 -13.45 -6.32
CA PHE A 220 -9.46 -12.10 -6.81
C PHE A 220 -10.79 -11.41 -7.16
N ALA A 221 -10.91 -10.15 -6.77
CA ALA A 221 -12.00 -9.26 -7.13
C ALA A 221 -11.53 -8.21 -8.15
N LYS A 222 -12.46 -7.38 -8.64
CA LYS A 222 -12.23 -6.33 -9.66
C LYS A 222 -11.01 -5.46 -9.35
N ALA A 223 -10.82 -5.13 -8.08
CA ALA A 223 -9.69 -4.37 -7.56
C ALA A 223 -8.31 -4.92 -7.99
N ALA A 224 -8.15 -6.23 -8.18
CA ALA A 224 -6.89 -6.80 -8.68
C ALA A 224 -6.62 -6.39 -10.13
N CYS A 225 -7.65 -6.39 -10.98
CA CYS A 225 -7.53 -5.90 -12.35
C CYS A 225 -7.27 -4.39 -12.38
N ASP A 226 -7.96 -3.63 -11.53
CA ASP A 226 -7.81 -2.17 -11.45
C ASP A 226 -6.38 -1.77 -11.06
N GLY A 227 -5.80 -2.41 -10.03
CA GLY A 227 -4.41 -2.19 -9.62
C GLY A 227 -3.39 -2.58 -10.68
N ALA A 228 -3.60 -3.72 -11.37
CA ALA A 228 -2.73 -4.13 -12.47
C ALA A 228 -2.86 -3.20 -13.69
N GLY A 229 -4.07 -2.68 -13.93
CA GLY A 229 -4.34 -1.67 -14.94
C GLY A 229 -3.59 -0.37 -14.67
N LYS A 230 -3.68 0.16 -13.45
CA LYS A 230 -2.98 1.39 -13.00
C LYS A 230 -1.49 1.34 -13.28
N GLU A 231 -0.85 0.25 -12.91
CA GLU A 231 0.61 0.10 -12.98
C GLU A 231 1.12 -0.42 -14.33
N GLY A 232 0.22 -0.82 -15.24
CA GLY A 232 0.59 -1.27 -16.58
C GLY A 232 1.04 -2.73 -16.64
N HIS A 233 0.68 -3.55 -15.65
CA HIS A 233 1.12 -4.94 -15.55
C HIS A 233 0.27 -5.85 -16.42
N LEU A 234 0.47 -5.75 -17.74
CA LEU A 234 -0.32 -6.48 -18.74
C LEU A 234 -0.30 -8.01 -18.53
N GLU A 235 0.84 -8.59 -18.16
CA GLU A 235 0.93 -10.04 -17.93
C GLU A 235 0.15 -10.47 -16.67
N ALA A 236 0.13 -9.65 -15.63
CA ALA A 236 -0.72 -9.87 -14.46
C ALA A 236 -2.21 -9.80 -14.82
N LEU A 237 -2.61 -8.83 -15.65
CA LEU A 237 -3.97 -8.74 -16.17
C LEU A 237 -4.36 -9.96 -17.01
N LYS A 238 -3.49 -10.42 -17.91
CA LYS A 238 -3.71 -11.65 -18.70
C LYS A 238 -3.88 -12.86 -17.80
N PHE A 239 -3.04 -13.00 -16.78
CA PHE A 239 -3.16 -14.07 -15.79
C PHE A 239 -4.53 -14.02 -15.09
N LEU A 240 -4.90 -12.86 -14.54
CA LEU A 240 -6.18 -12.67 -13.83
C LEU A 240 -7.39 -12.97 -14.72
N ARG A 241 -7.34 -12.59 -16.00
CA ARG A 241 -8.41 -12.86 -16.98
C ARG A 241 -8.41 -14.29 -17.50
N GLY A 242 -7.30 -15.02 -17.37
CA GLY A 242 -7.17 -16.43 -17.74
C GLY A 242 -7.60 -17.42 -16.64
N LEU A 243 -7.99 -16.95 -15.46
CA LEU A 243 -8.49 -17.80 -14.37
C LEU A 243 -9.84 -18.47 -14.74
N ASP A 244 -10.18 -19.53 -14.00
CA ASP A 244 -11.49 -20.20 -14.09
C ASP A 244 -12.20 -20.19 -12.71
N PRO A 245 -13.25 -19.36 -12.50
CA PRO A 245 -13.77 -18.37 -13.44
C PRO A 245 -12.83 -17.15 -13.60
N PRO A 246 -12.89 -16.41 -14.73
CA PRO A 246 -12.08 -15.22 -14.94
C PRO A 246 -12.29 -14.17 -13.85
N CYS A 247 -11.20 -13.55 -13.37
CA CYS A 247 -11.31 -12.44 -12.41
C CYS A 247 -12.18 -11.34 -13.00
N PRO A 248 -13.24 -10.87 -12.31
CA PRO A 248 -14.09 -9.82 -12.83
C PRO A 248 -13.27 -8.53 -13.00
N TRP A 249 -13.72 -7.68 -13.93
CA TRP A 249 -13.19 -6.33 -14.15
C TRP A 249 -14.35 -5.34 -14.33
N SER A 250 -14.06 -4.05 -14.29
CA SER A 250 -15.04 -2.97 -14.46
C SER A 250 -14.44 -1.78 -15.22
N GLU A 251 -15.24 -0.75 -15.45
CA GLU A 251 -14.78 0.53 -16.02
C GLU A 251 -13.59 1.12 -15.27
N TRP A 252 -13.49 0.87 -13.96
CA TRP A 252 -12.33 1.21 -13.13
C TRP A 252 -11.02 0.64 -13.64
N THR A 253 -11.01 -0.54 -14.29
CA THR A 253 -9.80 -1.13 -14.86
C THR A 253 -9.27 -0.25 -16.01
N CYS A 254 -10.16 0.22 -16.89
CA CYS A 254 -9.82 1.17 -17.94
C CYS A 254 -9.49 2.56 -17.37
N THR A 255 -10.27 3.06 -16.41
CA THR A 255 -10.05 4.36 -15.76
C THR A 255 -8.69 4.43 -15.07
N SER A 256 -8.32 3.39 -14.30
CA SER A 256 -7.00 3.28 -13.67
C SER A 256 -5.88 3.17 -14.69
N ALA A 257 -6.04 2.35 -15.74
CA ALA A 257 -5.03 2.25 -16.81
C ALA A 257 -4.85 3.57 -17.55
N ALA A 258 -5.94 4.31 -17.76
CA ALA A 258 -5.91 5.62 -18.39
C ALA A 258 -5.22 6.68 -17.52
N GLY A 259 -5.53 6.72 -16.22
CA GLY A 259 -4.87 7.58 -15.25
C GLY A 259 -3.38 7.26 -15.03
N GLY A 260 -2.97 6.01 -15.27
CA GLY A 260 -1.55 5.60 -15.27
C GLY A 260 -0.85 5.73 -16.62
N GLY A 261 -1.55 6.15 -17.68
CA GLY A 261 -0.96 6.31 -19.02
C GLY A 261 -0.67 5.00 -19.76
N ARG A 262 -1.31 3.90 -19.33
CA ARG A 262 -1.04 2.52 -19.78
C ARG A 262 -1.81 2.18 -21.06
N LEU A 263 -1.39 2.78 -22.17
CA LEU A 263 -2.07 2.64 -23.46
C LEU A 263 -2.06 1.19 -24.00
N ASP A 264 -1.00 0.43 -23.73
CA ASP A 264 -0.87 -0.98 -24.08
C ASP A 264 -1.90 -1.84 -23.35
N VAL A 265 -2.11 -1.60 -22.05
CA VAL A 265 -3.15 -2.24 -21.25
C VAL A 265 -4.54 -1.91 -21.79
N LEU A 266 -4.83 -0.64 -22.08
CA LEU A 266 -6.12 -0.23 -22.63
C LEU A 266 -6.43 -0.90 -23.98
N LYS A 267 -5.43 -0.96 -24.88
CA LYS A 267 -5.57 -1.65 -26.17
C LYS A 267 -5.89 -3.13 -26.00
N TRP A 268 -5.21 -3.80 -25.07
CA TRP A 268 -5.47 -5.20 -24.78
C TRP A 268 -6.83 -5.43 -24.10
N ALA A 269 -7.21 -4.59 -23.13
CA ALA A 269 -8.48 -4.70 -22.43
C ALA A 269 -9.68 -4.49 -23.36
N ARG A 270 -9.54 -3.58 -24.32
CA ARG A 270 -10.57 -3.32 -25.36
C ARG A 270 -10.59 -4.36 -26.47
N SER A 271 -9.57 -5.21 -26.61
CA SER A 271 -9.58 -6.31 -27.59
C SER A 271 -10.16 -7.63 -27.07
N GLN A 272 -10.56 -7.70 -25.79
CA GLN A 272 -11.20 -8.89 -25.21
C GLN A 272 -12.68 -9.02 -25.62
N ASP A 273 -13.26 -10.20 -25.38
CA ASP A 273 -14.68 -10.48 -25.62
C ASP A 273 -15.38 -11.06 -24.35
N PRO A 274 -16.33 -10.34 -23.74
CA PRO A 274 -16.69 -8.94 -24.03
C PRO A 274 -15.53 -7.99 -23.66
N PRO A 275 -15.40 -6.84 -24.34
CA PRO A 275 -14.33 -5.89 -24.05
C PRO A 275 -14.51 -5.28 -22.67
N CYS A 276 -13.42 -4.88 -22.02
CA CYS A 276 -13.50 -4.19 -20.74
C CYS A 276 -14.36 -2.92 -20.90
N PRO A 277 -15.37 -2.71 -20.05
CA PRO A 277 -16.14 -1.47 -20.07
C PRO A 277 -15.23 -0.29 -19.75
N TRP A 278 -15.67 0.89 -20.15
CA TRP A 278 -15.05 2.18 -19.89
C TRP A 278 -16.15 3.23 -19.70
N SER A 279 -15.81 4.35 -19.09
CA SER A 279 -16.75 5.45 -18.83
C SER A 279 -16.12 6.80 -19.14
N ASP A 280 -16.88 7.87 -19.00
CA ASP A 280 -16.40 9.25 -19.07
C ASP A 280 -15.23 9.53 -18.12
N LEU A 281 -15.19 8.83 -16.98
CA LEU A 281 -14.07 8.84 -16.05
C LEU A 281 -12.76 8.35 -16.69
N THR A 282 -12.80 7.46 -17.67
CA THR A 282 -11.59 6.99 -18.35
C THR A 282 -10.87 8.13 -19.08
N CYS A 283 -11.62 9.00 -19.76
CA CYS A 283 -11.05 10.21 -20.37
C CYS A 283 -10.63 11.25 -19.32
N ALA A 284 -11.43 11.42 -18.26
CA ALA A 284 -11.12 12.37 -17.19
C ALA A 284 -9.82 12.02 -16.44
N SER A 285 -9.59 10.73 -16.14
CA SER A 285 -8.36 10.24 -15.51
C SER A 285 -7.15 10.32 -16.43
N ALA A 286 -7.29 10.05 -17.74
CA ALA A 286 -6.20 10.31 -18.69
C ALA A 286 -5.80 11.79 -18.72
N ALA A 287 -6.79 12.68 -18.65
CA ALA A 287 -6.58 14.12 -18.63
C ALA A 287 -5.92 14.59 -17.32
N GLU A 288 -6.38 14.05 -16.19
CA GLU A 288 -5.82 14.29 -14.85
C GLU A 288 -4.38 13.81 -14.70
N GLY A 289 -4.04 12.63 -15.25
CA GLY A 289 -2.69 12.05 -15.21
C GLY A 289 -1.73 12.62 -16.26
N GLY A 290 -2.19 13.52 -17.13
CA GLY A 290 -1.33 14.16 -18.13
C GLY A 290 -1.05 13.31 -19.36
N HIS A 291 -1.89 12.32 -19.64
CA HIS A 291 -1.68 11.30 -20.67
C HIS A 291 -2.44 11.60 -21.98
N LEU A 292 -2.01 12.64 -22.70
CA LEU A 292 -2.66 13.10 -23.93
C LEU A 292 -2.82 12.00 -25.01
N GLU A 293 -1.83 11.13 -25.17
CA GLU A 293 -1.88 10.07 -26.19
C GLU A 293 -2.92 8.98 -25.86
N VAL A 294 -3.17 8.74 -24.57
CA VAL A 294 -4.28 7.87 -24.14
C VAL A 294 -5.61 8.51 -24.47
N LEU A 295 -5.78 9.81 -24.18
CA LEU A 295 -7.02 10.54 -24.44
C LEU A 295 -7.35 10.57 -25.94
N LYS A 296 -6.36 10.87 -26.80
CA LYS A 296 -6.51 10.81 -28.26
C LYS A 296 -6.91 9.42 -28.73
N TRP A 297 -6.25 8.38 -28.21
CA TRP A 297 -6.55 7.01 -28.59
C TRP A 297 -7.98 6.61 -28.18
N ALA A 298 -8.40 6.91 -26.95
CA ALA A 298 -9.74 6.60 -26.44
C ALA A 298 -10.85 7.28 -27.27
N ARG A 299 -10.61 8.53 -27.70
CA ARG A 299 -11.50 9.28 -28.59
C ARG A 299 -11.54 8.77 -30.03
N SER A 300 -10.50 8.05 -30.47
CA SER A 300 -10.41 7.51 -31.83
C SER A 300 -11.06 6.12 -32.02
N GLN A 301 -11.56 5.49 -30.95
CA GLN A 301 -12.19 4.17 -31.05
C GLN A 301 -13.63 4.25 -31.59
N ASP A 302 -14.20 3.10 -31.94
CA ASP A 302 -15.59 2.97 -32.40
C ASP A 302 -16.35 1.89 -31.58
N PRO A 303 -17.38 2.26 -30.80
CA PRO A 303 -17.75 3.64 -30.46
C PRO A 303 -16.64 4.32 -29.64
N PRO A 304 -16.51 5.65 -29.69
CA PRO A 304 -15.49 6.36 -28.93
C PRO A 304 -15.79 6.28 -27.42
N CYS A 305 -14.75 6.41 -26.60
CA CYS A 305 -14.95 6.50 -25.16
C CYS A 305 -15.86 7.70 -24.84
N PRO A 306 -16.91 7.52 -24.02
CA PRO A 306 -17.67 8.64 -23.47
C PRO A 306 -16.71 9.61 -22.79
N TRP A 307 -17.06 10.90 -22.81
CA TRP A 307 -16.28 11.91 -22.11
C TRP A 307 -17.15 13.11 -21.80
N ILE A 308 -16.92 13.73 -20.64
CA ILE A 308 -17.45 15.05 -20.33
C ILE A 308 -16.32 16.04 -20.59
N ARG A 309 -16.42 16.79 -21.69
CA ARG A 309 -15.37 17.72 -22.13
C ARG A 309 -14.97 18.70 -21.03
N SER A 310 -15.96 19.32 -20.37
CA SER A 310 -15.75 20.26 -19.27
C SER A 310 -15.05 19.61 -18.06
N GLY A 311 -15.43 18.37 -17.72
CA GLY A 311 -14.78 17.56 -16.69
C GLY A 311 -13.32 17.27 -17.00
N CYS A 312 -13.04 16.73 -18.20
CA CYS A 312 -11.67 16.44 -18.65
C CYS A 312 -10.80 17.70 -18.70
N ARG A 313 -11.37 18.82 -19.15
CA ARG A 313 -10.69 20.12 -19.17
C ARG A 313 -10.38 20.63 -17.76
N GLY A 314 -11.34 20.49 -16.84
CA GLY A 314 -11.22 20.88 -15.44
C GLY A 314 -10.13 20.10 -14.72
N THR A 315 -10.13 18.76 -14.83
CA THR A 315 -9.11 17.89 -14.21
C THR A 315 -7.72 18.15 -14.79
N ALA A 316 -7.58 18.26 -16.12
CA ALA A 316 -6.30 18.61 -16.75
C ALA A 316 -5.78 19.98 -16.30
N SER A 317 -6.66 20.98 -16.14
CA SER A 317 -6.27 22.30 -15.66
C SER A 317 -5.85 22.27 -14.19
N GLY A 318 -6.60 21.55 -13.34
CA GLY A 318 -6.30 21.38 -11.92
C GLY A 318 -4.95 20.69 -11.68
N SER A 319 -4.62 19.68 -12.49
CA SER A 319 -3.32 18.99 -12.46
C SER A 319 -2.19 19.71 -13.21
N GLY A 320 -2.44 20.89 -13.79
CA GLY A 320 -1.42 21.71 -14.47
C GLY A 320 -1.05 21.23 -15.88
N HIS A 321 -1.82 20.31 -16.49
CA HIS A 321 -1.56 19.75 -17.81
C HIS A 321 -2.11 20.62 -18.95
N GLN A 322 -1.54 21.81 -19.11
CA GLN A 322 -1.98 22.83 -20.09
C GLN A 322 -1.96 22.36 -21.55
N HIS A 323 -1.09 21.41 -21.89
CA HIS A 323 -1.02 20.84 -23.24
C HIS A 323 -2.28 20.01 -23.58
N ILE A 324 -2.89 19.35 -22.59
CA ILE A 324 -4.17 18.65 -22.75
C ILE A 324 -5.31 19.63 -22.84
N VAL A 325 -5.35 20.67 -21.98
CA VAL A 325 -6.38 21.73 -22.06
C VAL A 325 -6.43 22.34 -23.46
N LYS A 326 -5.27 22.70 -24.03
CA LYS A 326 -5.18 23.22 -25.41
C LYS A 326 -5.70 22.25 -26.45
N TRP A 327 -5.46 20.95 -26.28
CA TRP A 327 -5.95 19.94 -27.21
C TRP A 327 -7.46 19.72 -27.07
N ILE A 328 -7.99 19.72 -25.85
CA ILE A 328 -9.43 19.62 -25.58
C ILE A 328 -10.15 20.84 -26.17
N ASP A 329 -9.60 22.04 -26.01
CA ASP A 329 -10.18 23.29 -26.54
C ASP A 329 -10.27 23.31 -28.08
N GLN A 330 -9.49 22.47 -28.78
CA GLN A 330 -9.53 22.30 -30.23
C GLN A 330 -10.57 21.28 -30.72
N GLN A 331 -11.18 20.50 -29.83
CA GLN A 331 -12.21 19.53 -30.22
C GLN A 331 -13.56 20.24 -30.43
N GLU A 332 -14.52 19.61 -31.09
CA GLU A 332 -15.89 20.13 -31.21
C GLU A 332 -16.71 19.77 -29.95
N ASP A 333 -17.64 20.64 -29.53
CA ASP A 333 -18.57 20.34 -28.44
C ASP A 333 -19.63 19.35 -28.98
N GLU A 334 -19.50 18.06 -28.63
CA GLU A 334 -20.48 17.02 -28.94
C GLU A 334 -21.74 17.14 -28.03
N SER A 335 -21.99 18.30 -27.41
CA SER A 335 -23.06 18.51 -26.42
C SER A 335 -24.49 18.54 -26.98
N ASP A 336 -24.67 18.28 -28.28
CA ASP A 336 -25.99 18.17 -28.92
C ASP A 336 -26.45 16.71 -29.14
N VAL A 337 -25.76 15.72 -28.57
CA VAL A 337 -26.32 14.36 -28.49
C VAL A 337 -27.20 14.27 -27.25
N GLU A 338 -28.51 14.46 -27.42
CA GLU A 338 -29.54 14.27 -26.38
C GLU A 338 -29.36 12.91 -25.68
N TYR A 339 -28.68 12.90 -24.54
CA TYR A 339 -28.82 11.82 -23.56
C TYR A 339 -29.98 12.21 -22.66
N SER A 340 -31.10 11.51 -22.85
CA SER A 340 -32.33 11.69 -22.08
C SER A 340 -32.07 11.56 -20.58
N ASP A 341 -32.42 12.62 -19.84
CA ASP A 341 -32.72 12.73 -18.42
C ASP A 341 -32.24 11.59 -17.51
N GLY A 342 -31.16 11.87 -16.79
CA GLY A 342 -30.74 11.15 -15.59
C GLY A 342 -29.92 12.08 -14.71
N GLU A 343 -30.51 12.51 -13.59
CA GLU A 343 -30.02 13.43 -12.56
C GLU A 343 -28.49 13.44 -12.35
N TYR A 344 -27.81 14.47 -12.84
CA TYR A 344 -26.46 14.83 -12.39
C TYR A 344 -26.56 15.75 -11.18
N SER A 345 -26.68 15.17 -9.98
CA SER A 345 -26.41 15.90 -8.74
C SER A 345 -24.90 15.90 -8.46
N ASP A 346 -24.33 17.10 -8.46
CA ASP A 346 -23.20 17.55 -7.64
C ASP A 346 -22.34 16.43 -7.01
N ARG A 347 -21.34 15.95 -7.76
CA ARG A 347 -20.24 15.15 -7.19
C ARG A 347 -19.02 16.05 -7.14
N SER A 348 -18.64 16.45 -5.93
CA SER A 348 -17.29 16.96 -5.67
C SER A 348 -16.30 15.91 -6.16
N TYR A 349 -15.44 16.30 -7.09
CA TYR A 349 -14.30 15.49 -7.50
C TYR A 349 -13.24 15.57 -6.39
N ASP A 350 -13.48 14.84 -5.31
CA ASP A 350 -12.47 14.62 -4.29
C ASP A 350 -11.41 13.67 -4.84
N SER A 351 -10.16 14.14 -4.77
CA SER A 351 -8.95 13.46 -5.19
C SER A 351 -8.88 12.04 -4.62
N TYR A 352 -8.50 11.06 -5.46
CA TYR A 352 -8.04 9.70 -5.11
C TYR A 352 -7.98 9.40 -3.60
N GLY A 353 -9.12 9.04 -3.04
CA GLY A 353 -9.23 8.77 -1.61
C GLY A 353 -10.68 8.93 -1.22
N ASP A 354 -11.47 7.90 -1.50
CA ASP A 354 -12.59 7.43 -0.65
C ASP A 354 -13.52 6.45 -1.38
N ASP A 355 -13.32 6.19 -2.69
CA ASP A 355 -14.15 5.23 -3.45
C ASP A 355 -13.59 3.79 -3.54
N TYR A 356 -12.51 3.48 -2.81
CA TYR A 356 -12.00 2.09 -2.63
C TYR A 356 -12.44 1.42 -1.31
N PHE A 357 -13.44 1.96 -0.62
CA PHE A 357 -13.68 1.68 0.80
C PHE A 357 -14.82 0.69 1.03
#